data_AF-A0A948V4G1-F1
#
_entry.id   AF-A0A948V4G1-F1
#
_cell.length_a   1.000
_cell.length_b   1.000
_cell.length_c   1.000
_cell.angle_alpha   90.00
_cell.angle_beta   90.00
_cell.angle_gamma   90.00
#
_symmetry.space_group_name_H-M   'P 1'
#
loop_
_entity.id
_entity.type
_entity.pdbx_description
1 polymer ?
#
loop_
_entity_poly.entity_id
_entity_poly.type
_entity_poly.pdbx_seq_one_letter_code
_entity_poly.pdbx_strand_id
1 'polypeptide(L)'
;SFENFYKLIETTPSEQYGYLETQANKFAGHLLVPRDLLEQKLDKELRKACEKINLNDFDKTLLKSYIANPLSKKFGVSNESMEIILSEFNIFKNSK
;
A
#
# COMPACT_ATOMS: atom_id res chain seq x y z
N SER A 1 -13.76 9.66 25.67
CA SER A 1 -13.21 8.57 26.49
C SER A 1 -13.02 7.34 25.62
N PHE A 2 -12.27 6.35 26.09
CA PHE A 2 -12.16 5.05 25.40
C PHE A 2 -13.52 4.38 25.23
N GLU A 3 -14.44 4.53 26.18
CA GLU A 3 -15.82 4.02 26.07
C GLU A 3 -16.58 4.61 24.88
N ASN A 4 -16.45 5.91 24.62
CA ASN A 4 -17.09 6.53 23.45
C ASN A 4 -16.49 6.02 22.13
N PHE A 5 -15.20 5.67 22.12
CA PHE A 5 -14.54 5.10 20.95
C PHE A 5 -15.04 3.68 20.65
N TYR A 6 -15.08 2.80 21.66
CA TYR A 6 -15.62 1.45 21.47
C TYR A 6 -17.10 1.47 21.10
N LYS A 7 -17.90 2.34 21.73
CA LYS A 7 -19.30 2.52 21.38
C LYS A 7 -19.49 2.94 19.92
N LEU A 8 -18.64 3.83 19.40
CA LEU A 8 -18.66 4.21 17.98
C LEU A 8 -18.41 2.99 17.09
N ILE A 9 -17.40 2.17 17.40
CA ILE A 9 -17.09 0.95 16.62
C ILE A 9 -18.25 -0.04 16.66
N GLU A 10 -18.80 -0.31 17.84
CA GLU A 10 -19.83 -1.35 18.04
C GLU A 10 -21.19 -0.97 17.45
N THR A 11 -21.49 0.33 17.38
CA THR A 11 -22.80 0.83 16.93
C THR A 11 -22.83 1.23 15.46
N THR A 12 -21.66 1.42 14.83
CA THR A 12 -21.58 1.74 13.41
C THR A 12 -21.79 0.47 12.58
N PRO A 13 -22.68 0.48 11.57
CA PRO A 13 -22.84 -0.66 10.67
C PRO A 13 -21.50 -1.04 10.03
N SER A 14 -21.22 -2.35 9.96
CA SER A 14 -19.94 -2.88 9.47
C SER A 14 -19.51 -2.29 8.12
N GLU A 15 -20.45 -2.14 7.17
CA GLU A 15 -20.16 -1.53 5.87
C GLU A 15 -19.71 -0.06 5.97
N GLN A 16 -20.35 0.73 6.83
CA GLN A 16 -20.02 2.14 7.03
C GLN A 16 -18.67 2.28 7.77
N TYR A 17 -18.42 1.41 8.75
CA TYR A 17 -17.15 1.36 9.44
C TYR A 17 -16.00 0.97 8.50
N GLY A 18 -16.21 -0.04 7.65
CA GLY A 18 -15.23 -0.44 6.64
C GLY A 18 -14.89 0.68 5.64
N TYR A 19 -15.86 1.52 5.28
CA TYR A 19 -15.57 2.71 4.48
C TYR A 19 -14.68 3.71 5.22
N LEU A 20 -15.00 4.01 6.49
CA LEU A 20 -14.21 4.92 7.32
C LEU A 20 -12.78 4.40 7.52
N GLU A 21 -12.63 3.11 7.83
CA GLU A 21 -11.33 2.45 7.96
C GLU A 21 -10.53 2.54 6.66
N THR A 22 -11.17 2.31 5.51
CA THR A 22 -10.53 2.46 4.20
C THR A 22 -10.02 3.88 3.98
N GLN A 23 -10.83 4.91 4.28
CA GLN A 23 -10.41 6.31 4.14
C GLN A 23 -9.31 6.70 5.14
N ALA A 24 -9.36 6.17 6.36
CA ALA A 24 -8.32 6.37 7.35
C ALA A 24 -6.97 5.76 6.91
N ASN A 25 -7.01 4.55 6.35
CA ASN A 25 -5.84 3.87 5.81
C ASN A 25 -5.24 4.63 4.62
N LYS A 26 -6.07 5.15 3.71
CA LYS A 26 -5.67 6.05 2.61
C LYS A 26 -4.94 7.28 3.12
N PHE A 27 -5.57 7.98 4.07
CA PHE A 27 -5.01 9.18 4.66
C PHE A 27 -3.67 8.91 5.34
N ALA A 28 -3.60 7.87 6.19
CA ALA A 28 -2.37 7.47 6.85
C ALA A 28 -1.28 7.08 5.84
N GLY A 29 -1.65 6.37 4.78
CA GLY A 29 -0.76 5.99 3.69
C GLY A 29 -0.13 7.22 3.01
N HIS A 30 -0.93 8.21 2.64
CA HIS A 30 -0.42 9.45 2.04
C HIS A 30 0.44 10.28 3.00
N LEU A 31 0.12 10.25 4.29
CA LEU A 31 0.88 10.98 5.31
C LEU A 31 2.26 10.33 5.56
N LEU A 32 2.31 9.01 5.67
CA LEU A 32 3.53 8.25 6.00
C LEU A 32 4.40 7.99 4.76
N VAL A 33 3.78 7.88 3.58
CA VAL A 33 4.44 7.53 2.33
C VAL A 33 4.10 8.59 1.28
N PRO A 34 4.86 9.70 1.22
CA PRO A 34 4.63 10.76 0.26
C PRO A 34 4.75 10.25 -1.17
N ARG A 35 3.77 10.60 -2.01
CA ARG A 35 3.61 10.08 -3.37
C ARG A 35 4.85 10.27 -4.25
N ASP A 36 5.39 11.49 -4.29
CA ASP A 36 6.54 11.80 -5.16
C ASP A 36 7.78 10.99 -4.79
N LEU A 37 7.96 10.71 -3.49
CA LEU A 37 9.04 9.86 -3.01
C LEU A 37 8.76 8.39 -3.31
N LEU A 38 7.51 7.95 -3.19
CA LEU A 38 7.10 6.59 -3.54
C LEU A 38 7.38 6.30 -5.01
N GLU A 39 6.98 7.19 -5.93
CA GLU A 39 7.20 7.04 -7.38
C GLU A 39 8.68 6.85 -7.71
N GLN A 40 9.56 7.71 -7.16
CA GLN A 40 11.00 7.62 -7.38
C GLN A 40 11.61 6.31 -6.87
N LYS A 41 11.10 5.76 -5.76
CA LYS A 41 11.61 4.50 -5.19
C LYS A 41 11.01 3.30 -5.89
N LEU A 42 9.74 3.36 -6.24
CA LEU A 42 9.01 2.29 -6.92
C LEU A 42 9.66 1.95 -8.25
N ASP A 43 9.97 2.95 -9.08
CA ASP A 43 10.64 2.75 -10.36
C ASP A 43 12.00 2.06 -10.20
N LYS A 44 12.74 2.41 -9.15
CA LYS A 44 14.04 1.79 -8.84
C LYS A 44 13.88 0.33 -8.45
N GLU A 45 12.91 0.00 -7.62
CA GLU A 45 12.67 -1.39 -7.19
C GLU A 45 12.07 -2.24 -8.32
N LEU A 46 11.22 -1.66 -9.17
CA LEU A 46 10.71 -2.32 -10.38
C LEU A 46 11.84 -2.70 -11.33
N ARG A 47 12.76 -1.78 -11.65
CA ARG A 47 13.92 -2.07 -12.51
C ARG A 47 14.79 -3.21 -11.97
N LYS A 48 15.07 -3.20 -10.67
CA LYS A 48 15.80 -4.31 -10.02
C LYS A 48 15.06 -5.64 -10.11
N ALA A 49 13.72 -5.62 -10.02
CA ALA A 49 12.91 -6.81 -10.20
C ALA A 49 12.98 -7.31 -11.65
N CYS A 50 12.91 -6.41 -12.66
CA CYS A 50 13.10 -6.75 -14.08
C CYS A 50 14.46 -7.40 -14.37
N GLU A 51 15.53 -6.92 -13.74
CA GLU A 51 16.89 -7.44 -13.96
C GLU A 51 17.09 -8.85 -13.37
N LYS A 52 16.36 -9.18 -12.29
CA LYS A 52 16.49 -10.47 -11.59
C LYS A 52 15.49 -11.51 -12.06
N ILE A 53 14.38 -11.08 -12.64
CA ILE A 53 13.21 -11.92 -12.93
C ILE A 53 12.71 -11.55 -14.31
N ASN A 54 12.49 -12.56 -15.16
CA ASN A 54 11.86 -12.37 -16.45
C ASN A 54 10.36 -12.04 -16.23
N LEU A 55 10.02 -10.76 -16.12
CA LEU A 55 8.71 -10.28 -15.66
C LEU A 55 7.54 -10.57 -16.62
N ASN A 56 7.82 -11.07 -17.82
CA ASN A 56 6.79 -11.32 -18.83
C ASN A 56 5.72 -12.35 -18.42
N ASP A 57 6.00 -13.19 -17.41
CA ASP A 57 5.07 -14.20 -16.86
C ASP A 57 4.78 -14.03 -15.36
N PHE A 58 5.21 -12.92 -14.75
CA PHE A 58 5.16 -12.79 -13.30
C PHE A 58 3.81 -12.31 -12.80
N ASP A 59 3.20 -13.04 -11.85
CA ASP A 59 1.96 -12.63 -11.19
C ASP A 59 2.14 -11.26 -10.55
N LYS A 60 1.28 -10.32 -10.95
CA LYS A 60 1.24 -8.94 -10.47
C LYS A 60 1.10 -8.87 -8.94
N THR A 61 0.41 -9.84 -8.34
CA THR A 61 0.21 -9.93 -6.89
C THR A 61 1.53 -10.28 -6.19
N LEU A 62 2.26 -11.27 -6.71
CA LEU A 62 3.58 -11.64 -6.20
C LEU A 62 4.60 -10.52 -6.37
N LEU A 63 4.57 -9.82 -7.52
CA LEU A 63 5.42 -8.67 -7.76
C LEU A 63 5.16 -7.55 -6.76
N LYS A 64 3.89 -7.27 -6.45
CA LYS A 64 3.50 -6.27 -5.44
C LYS A 64 4.07 -6.62 -4.07
N SER A 65 3.86 -7.84 -3.58
CA SER A 65 4.41 -8.28 -2.28
C SER A 65 5.94 -8.28 -2.26
N TYR A 66 6.58 -8.65 -3.37
CA TYR A 66 8.03 -8.60 -3.52
C TYR A 66 8.59 -7.17 -3.37
N ILE A 67 7.92 -6.20 -4.00
CA ILE A 67 8.30 -4.77 -3.96
C ILE A 67 7.90 -4.10 -2.65
N ALA A 68 6.81 -4.55 -2.01
CA ALA A 68 6.35 -4.01 -0.73
C ALA A 68 7.39 -4.17 0.38
N ASN A 69 8.12 -5.28 0.41
CA ASN A 69 9.13 -5.55 1.45
C ASN A 69 10.29 -4.54 1.49
N PRO A 70 11.01 -4.25 0.39
CA PRO A 70 12.04 -3.21 0.40
C PRO A 70 11.47 -1.80 0.62
N LEU A 71 10.27 -1.50 0.12
CA LEU A 71 9.66 -0.18 0.31
C LEU A 71 9.16 0.06 1.74
N SER A 72 8.57 -0.94 2.38
CA SER A 72 8.09 -0.85 3.77
C SER A 72 9.25 -0.52 4.72
N LYS A 73 10.39 -1.20 4.56
CA LYS A 73 11.64 -0.88 5.26
C LYS A 73 12.13 0.54 4.99
N LYS A 74 11.97 1.03 3.76
CA LYS A 74 12.42 2.37 3.38
C LYS A 74 11.59 3.48 4.04
N PHE A 75 10.28 3.27 4.16
CA PHE A 75 9.35 4.24 4.72
C PHE A 75 9.06 4.02 6.21
N GLY A 76 9.56 2.93 6.81
CA GLY A 76 9.37 2.65 8.24
C GLY A 76 7.94 2.23 8.58
N VAL A 77 7.23 1.58 7.66
CA VAL A 77 5.87 1.07 7.84
C VAL A 77 5.86 -0.46 7.79
N SER A 78 4.75 -1.09 8.20
CA SER A 78 4.60 -2.54 8.03
C SER A 78 4.51 -2.93 6.55
N ASN A 79 4.78 -4.20 6.26
CA ASN A 79 4.68 -4.71 4.89
C ASN A 79 3.23 -4.66 4.39
N GLU A 80 2.29 -5.01 5.27
CA GLU A 80 0.85 -5.00 4.99
C GLU A 80 0.37 -3.59 4.64
N SER A 81 0.78 -2.57 5.41
CA SER A 81 0.44 -1.18 5.10
C SER A 81 1.01 -0.74 3.75
N MET A 82 2.25 -1.16 3.43
CA MET A 82 2.85 -0.86 2.13
C MET A 82 2.10 -1.56 0.98
N GLU A 83 1.64 -2.79 1.15
CA GLU A 83 0.83 -3.47 0.14
C GLU A 83 -0.51 -2.79 -0.10
N ILE A 84 -1.16 -2.28 0.94
CA ILE A 84 -2.39 -1.47 0.82
C ILE A 84 -2.08 -0.22 -0.01
N ILE A 85 -1.05 0.55 0.35
CA ILE A 85 -0.64 1.77 -0.35
C ILE A 85 -0.32 1.48 -1.83
N LEU A 86 0.43 0.40 -2.10
CA LEU A 86 0.77 -0.01 -3.47
C LEU A 86 -0.44 -0.48 -4.27
N SER A 87 -1.50 -0.98 -3.62
CA SER A 87 -2.74 -1.38 -4.30
C SER A 87 -3.54 -0.18 -4.80
N GLU A 88 -3.38 0.98 -4.16
CA GLU A 88 -3.93 2.25 -4.63
C GLU A 88 -3.06 2.88 -5.71
N PHE A 89 -1.79 2.51 -5.72
CA PHE A 89 -0.86 2.91 -6.75
C PHE A 89 -1.11 2.10 -8.01
N ASN A 90 -1.32 2.77 -9.14
CA ASN A 90 -1.42 2.06 -10.40
C ASN A 90 0.00 1.70 -10.89
N ILE A 91 0.59 0.67 -10.28
CA ILE A 91 1.99 0.23 -10.50
C ILE A 91 2.24 -0.13 -11.98
N PHE A 92 1.19 -0.46 -12.73
CA PHE A 92 1.25 -0.89 -14.13
C PHE A 92 0.91 0.20 -15.15
N LYS A 93 0.81 1.47 -14.74
CA LYS A 93 0.37 2.55 -15.64
C LYS A 93 1.30 2.79 -16.84
N ASN A 94 2.54 2.29 -16.79
CA ASN A 94 3.57 2.47 -17.82
C ASN A 94 3.96 1.17 -18.58
N SER A 95 3.20 0.08 -18.46
CA SER A 95 3.38 -1.09 -19.33
C SER A 95 2.61 -0.87 -20.65
N LYS A 96 3.13 0.01 -21.50
CA LYS A 96 2.73 0.14 -22.92
C LYS A 96 3.92 -0.17 -23.80
#